data_AF-A0A8T5EBQ8-F1
#
_entry.id   AF-A0A8T5EBQ8-F1
#
_cell.length_a   1.000
_cell.length_b   1.000
_cell.length_c   1.000
_cell.angle_alpha   90.00
_cell.angle_beta   90.00
_cell.angle_gamma   90.00
#
_symmetry.space_group_name_H-M   'P 1'
#
loop_
_entity.id
_entity.type
_entity.pdbx_description
1 polymer ?
#
loop_
_entity_poly.entity_id
_entity_poly.type
_entity_poly.pdbx_seq_one_letter_code
_entity_poly.pdbx_strand_id
1 'polypeptide(L)' 'MQTNKNAQCKKCLNKFYQKDIYTIQQFQYKKEPKYKWSVNFFKKLEIGEWDSFCEECITDYSKKLDNAWNNQKTNI' A
#
# COMPACT_ATOMS: atom_id res chain seq x y z
N MET A 1 -12.72 11.98 -21.74
CA MET A 1 -12.26 10.66 -21.22
C MET A 1 -11.26 10.93 -20.12
N GLN A 2 -11.69 10.83 -18.85
CA GLN A 2 -10.76 10.95 -17.73
C GLN A 2 -9.97 9.64 -17.66
N THR A 3 -8.69 9.71 -18.02
CA THR A 3 -7.72 8.65 -17.75
C THR A 3 -7.67 8.44 -16.25
N ASN A 4 -8.37 7.42 -15.77
CA ASN A 4 -8.30 6.94 -14.40
C ASN A 4 -6.82 6.71 -14.07
N LYS A 5 -6.26 7.58 -13.21
CA LYS A 5 -4.99 7.28 -12.54
C LYS A 5 -5.13 5.88 -11.98
N ASN A 6 -4.27 4.95 -12.42
CA ASN A 6 -4.39 3.51 -12.21
C ASN A 6 -4.70 3.17 -10.74
N ALA A 7 -5.99 3.13 -10.39
CA ALA A 7 -6.45 2.84 -9.05
C ALA A 7 -6.53 1.33 -8.92
N GLN A 8 -5.48 0.71 -8.38
CA GLN A 8 -5.42 -0.76 -8.29
C GLN A 8 -6.41 -1.33 -7.26
N CYS A 9 -6.96 -0.52 -6.34
CA CYS A 9 -7.92 -1.04 -5.37
C CYS A 9 -9.34 -1.15 -5.94
N LYS A 10 -9.67 -2.30 -6.52
CA LYS A 10 -11.02 -2.66 -7.00
C LYS A 10 -12.13 -2.46 -5.95
N LYS A 11 -11.80 -2.60 -4.65
CA LYS A 11 -12.74 -2.42 -3.52
C LYS A 11 -13.25 -0.98 -3.37
N CYS A 12 -12.46 0.00 -3.81
CA CYS A 12 -12.74 1.42 -3.58
C CYS A 12 -12.88 2.24 -4.86
N LEU A 13 -12.95 1.60 -6.03
CA LEU A 13 -12.96 2.26 -7.35
C LEU A 13 -13.98 3.41 -7.44
N ASN A 14 -15.14 3.27 -6.79
CA ASN A 14 -16.22 4.26 -6.77
C ASN A 14 -16.11 5.31 -5.64
N LYS A 15 -15.21 5.14 -4.67
CA LYS A 15 -15.04 6.02 -3.49
C LYS A 15 -13.81 6.94 -3.59
N PHE A 16 -12.97 6.78 -4.61
CA PHE A 16 -11.76 7.60 -4.82
C PHE A 16 -12.04 9.10 -4.96
N TYR A 17 -13.22 9.49 -5.44
CA TYR A 17 -13.61 10.89 -5.61
C TYR A 17 -14.20 11.52 -4.33
N GLN A 18 -14.36 10.76 -3.25
CA GLN A 18 -15.05 11.21 -2.04
C GLN A 18 -14.16 11.23 -0.78
N LYS A 19 -12.92 10.72 -0.84
CA LYS A 19 -12.04 10.59 0.33
C LYS A 19 -10.56 10.69 -0.02
N ASP A 20 -9.75 10.92 1.02
CA ASP A 20 -8.29 10.94 1.00
C ASP A 20 -7.70 9.75 0.22
N ILE A 21 -6.87 10.09 -0.76
CA ILE A 21 -6.13 9.13 -1.58
C ILE A 21 -4.75 8.94 -0.93
N TYR A 22 -4.44 7.71 -0.59
CA TYR A 22 -3.16 7.33 0.00
C TYR A 22 -2.27 6.65 -1.04
N THR A 23 -0.96 6.65 -0.78
CA THR A 23 0.05 6.00 -1.60
C THR A 23 1.00 5.19 -0.71
N ILE A 24 1.89 4.41 -1.33
CA ILE A 24 2.93 3.68 -0.59
C ILE A 24 3.84 4.62 0.22
N GLN A 25 3.95 5.89 -0.18
CA GLN A 25 4.79 6.87 0.51
C GLN A 25 4.39 7.07 1.98
N GLN A 26 3.15 6.77 2.36
CA GLN A 26 2.71 6.78 3.76
C GLN A 26 3.57 5.85 4.65
N PHE A 27 4.15 4.79 4.07
CA PHE A 27 5.03 3.86 4.78
C PHE A 27 6.45 4.41 5.01
N GLN A 28 6.81 5.58 4.46
CA GLN A 28 8.11 6.23 4.73
C GLN A 28 8.27 6.64 6.19
N TYR A 29 7.16 6.96 6.86
CA TYR A 29 7.15 7.38 8.25
C TYR A 29 7.16 6.22 9.25
N LYS A 30 7.05 4.97 8.80
CA LYS A 30 7.18 3.80 9.67
C LYS A 30 8.64 3.61 10.08
N LYS A 31 8.87 3.39 11.39
CA LYS A 31 10.20 3.06 11.93
C LYS A 31 10.68 1.68 11.44
N GLU A 32 9.77 0.72 11.39
CA GLU A 32 10.00 -0.63 10.86
C GLU A 32 8.73 -1.14 10.15
N PRO A 33 8.83 -1.89 9.04
CA PRO A 33 10.04 -2.13 8.24
C PRO A 33 10.55 -0.85 7.55
N LYS A 34 11.83 -0.81 7.17
CA LYS A 34 12.41 0.33 6.41
C LYS A 34 11.63 0.52 5.10
N TYR A 35 11.46 1.77 4.67
CA TYR A 35 10.71 2.10 3.45
C TYR A 35 11.12 1.28 2.22
N LYS A 36 12.42 1.07 1.99
CA LYS A 36 12.92 0.25 0.88
C LYS A 36 12.40 -1.19 0.91
N TRP A 37 12.22 -1.76 2.10
CA TRP A 37 11.63 -3.07 2.28
C TRP A 37 10.14 -3.03 1.93
N SER A 38 9.42 -2.02 2.42
CA SER A 38 8.02 -1.77 2.09
C SER A 38 7.81 -1.70 0.57
N VAL A 39 8.63 -0.90 -0.14
CA VAL A 39 8.58 -0.79 -1.61
C VAL A 39 8.82 -2.15 -2.27
N ASN A 40 9.80 -2.92 -1.82
CA ASN A 40 10.06 -4.26 -2.37
C ASN A 40 8.90 -5.23 -2.11
N PHE A 41 8.24 -5.15 -0.94
CA PHE A 41 7.06 -5.94 -0.62
C PHE A 41 5.91 -5.62 -1.58
N PHE A 42 5.62 -4.32 -1.79
CA PHE A 42 4.57 -3.90 -2.70
C PHE A 42 4.89 -4.21 -4.17
N LYS A 43 6.16 -4.11 -4.57
CA LYS A 43 6.60 -4.50 -5.92
C LYS A 43 6.32 -5.98 -6.22
N LYS A 44 6.44 -6.87 -5.23
CA LYS A 44 6.08 -8.29 -5.36
C LYS A 44 4.57 -8.51 -5.54
N LEU A 45 3.76 -7.56 -5.08
CA LEU A 45 2.31 -7.55 -5.25
C LEU A 45 1.90 -6.82 -6.54
N GLU A 46 2.87 -6.44 -7.39
CA GLU A 46 2.65 -5.67 -8.62
C GLU A 46 2.05 -4.27 -8.38
N ILE A 47 2.32 -3.73 -7.19
CA ILE A 47 1.90 -2.41 -6.76
C ILE A 47 3.10 -1.46 -6.83
N GLY A 48 2.97 -0.41 -7.64
CA GLY A 48 3.89 0.71 -7.78
C GLY A 48 3.72 1.80 -6.71
N GLU A 49 4.74 2.64 -6.55
CA GLU A 49 4.78 3.70 -5.53
C GLU A 49 3.67 4.74 -5.65
N TRP A 50 3.21 4.96 -6.88
CA TRP A 50 2.17 5.94 -7.22
C TRP A 50 0.78 5.34 -7.33
N ASP A 51 0.65 4.04 -7.04
CA ASP A 51 -0.68 3.44 -6.97
C ASP A 51 -1.47 4.08 -5.84
N SER A 52 -2.71 4.38 -6.18
CA SER A 52 -3.63 5.10 -5.32
C SER A 52 -4.44 4.08 -4.51
N PHE A 53 -4.57 4.34 -3.22
CA PHE A 53 -5.34 3.55 -2.26
C PHE A 53 -6.40 4.41 -1.58
N CYS A 54 -7.54 3.82 -1.26
CA CYS A 54 -8.43 4.36 -0.24
C CYS A 54 -7.95 3.94 1.16
N GLU A 55 -8.53 4.59 2.18
CA GLU A 55 -8.32 4.30 3.61
C GLU A 55 -8.39 2.81 3.96
N GLU A 56 -9.41 2.10 3.47
CA GLU A 56 -9.58 0.66 3.73
C GLU A 56 -8.42 -0.17 3.14
N CYS A 57 -8.01 0.16 1.92
CA CYS A 57 -6.96 -0.59 1.24
C CYS A 57 -5.59 -0.32 1.84
N ILE A 58 -5.25 0.95 2.12
CA ILE A 58 -3.96 1.27 2.75
C ILE A 58 -3.84 0.62 4.12
N THR A 59 -4.95 0.55 4.87
CA THR A 59 -5.01 -0.12 6.19
C THR A 59 -4.81 -1.64 6.05
N ASP A 60 -5.49 -2.29 5.11
CA ASP A 60 -5.33 -3.73 4.84
C ASP A 60 -3.90 -4.07 4.42
N TYR A 61 -3.34 -3.28 3.50
CA TYR A 61 -1.97 -3.42 3.04
C TYR A 61 -0.94 -3.15 4.15
N SER A 62 -1.22 -2.20 5.04
CA SER A 62 -0.39 -1.94 6.22
C SER A 62 -0.31 -3.17 7.11
N LYS A 63 -1.44 -3.83 7.39
CA LYS A 63 -1.47 -5.08 8.18
C LYS A 63 -0.72 -6.22 7.49
N LYS A 64 -0.88 -6.38 6.17
CA LYS A 64 -0.16 -7.40 5.40
C LYS A 64 1.35 -7.18 5.43
N LEU A 65 1.78 -5.94 5.29
CA LEU A 65 3.18 -5.53 5.36
C LEU A 65 3.77 -5.82 6.75
N ASP A 66 3.05 -5.46 7.82
CA ASP A 66 3.49 -5.73 9.20
C ASP A 66 3.55 -7.23 9.49
N ASN A 67 2.55 -8.01 9.04
CA ASN A 67 2.56 -9.47 9.17
C ASN A 67 3.72 -10.11 8.40
N ALA A 68 3.98 -9.67 7.17
CA ALA A 68 5.08 -10.21 6.36
C ALA A 68 6.45 -9.87 6.99
N TRP A 69 6.60 -8.68 7.58
CA TRP A 69 7.79 -8.30 8.31
C TRP A 69 7.98 -9.10 9.59
N ASN A 70 6.92 -9.29 10.38
CA ASN A 70 6.97 -10.09 11.61
C ASN A 70 7.27 -11.56 11.31
N ASN A 71 6.65 -12.15 10.28
CA ASN A 71 6.94 -13.52 9.85
C ASN A 71 8.40 -13.69 9.40
N GLN A 72 9.00 -12.65 8.79
CA GLN A 72 10.42 -12.67 8.47
C GLN A 72 11.28 -12.66 9.73
N LYS A 73 10.91 -11.89 10.76
CA LYS A 73 11.64 -11.85 12.04
C LYS A 73 11.54 -13.17 12.83
N THR A 74 10.39 -13.86 12.78
CA THR A 74 10.17 -15.12 13.50
C THR A 74 10.86 -16.32 12.84
N ASN A 75 11.21 -16.23 11.55
CA ASN A 75 11.93 -17.28 10.82
C ASN A 75 13.46 -17.10 10.81
N ILE A 76 14.00 -16.26 11.71
CA ILE A 76 15.44 -16.05 11.97
C ILE A 76 15.69 -16.39 13.43
#